data_AF-A0A538GZU2-F1
#
_entry.id   AF-A0A538GZU2-F1
#
_cell.length_a   1.000
_cell.length_b   1.000
_cell.length_c   1.000
_cell.angle_alpha   90.00
_cell.angle_beta   90.00
_cell.angle_gamma   90.00
#
_symmetry.space_group_name_H-M   'P 1'
#
loop_
_entity.id
_entity.type
_entity.pdbx_description
1 polymer ?
#
loop_
_entity_poly.entity_id
_entity_poly.type
_entity_poly.pdbx_seq_one_letter_code
_entity_poly.pdbx_strand_id
1 'polypeptide(L)'
;MAASARRTVVFRIDGPIARTDLPRLSEQVGALLERTGAEVALCDVSTIDPDAVSVDTLARLQLVARRRGCQARLLGASTELVELLGFIGLRDVLRE
;
A
#
# COMPACT_ATOMS: atom_id res chain seq x y z
N MET A 1 -19.65 21.27 -12.79
CA MET A 1 -18.50 20.35 -12.93
C MET A 1 -18.81 19.06 -12.20
N ALA A 2 -19.30 18.02 -12.89
CA ALA A 2 -19.50 16.72 -12.27
C ALA A 2 -18.17 16.23 -11.69
N ALA A 3 -18.12 15.96 -10.39
CA ALA A 3 -16.96 15.34 -9.77
C ALA A 3 -16.76 13.97 -10.44
N SER A 4 -15.63 13.79 -11.12
CA SER A 4 -15.22 12.46 -11.60
C SER A 4 -15.25 11.51 -10.39
N ALA A 5 -16.01 10.43 -10.48
CA ALA A 5 -15.94 9.39 -9.47
C ALA A 5 -14.53 8.79 -9.54
N ARG A 6 -13.69 9.08 -8.54
CA ARG A 6 -12.34 8.51 -8.46
C ARG A 6 -12.45 7.00 -8.48
N ARG A 7 -11.88 6.35 -9.49
CA ARG A 7 -11.83 4.88 -9.55
C ARG A 7 -10.96 4.40 -8.42
N THR A 8 -11.59 3.71 -7.48
CA THR A 8 -10.94 3.20 -6.28
C THR A 8 -10.87 1.69 -6.37
N VAL A 9 -9.69 1.13 -6.11
CA VAL A 9 -9.50 -0.31 -5.91
C VAL A 9 -9.16 -0.56 -4.45
N VAL A 10 -9.71 -1.63 -3.90
CA VAL A 10 -9.35 -2.13 -2.56
C VAL A 10 -8.68 -3.47 -2.74
N PHE A 11 -7.54 -3.65 -2.09
CA PHE A 11 -6.90 -4.96 -1.99
C PHE A 11 -6.29 -5.14 -0.61
N ARG A 12 -6.24 -6.38 -0.17
CA ARG A 12 -5.73 -6.76 1.14
C ARG A 12 -4.34 -7.36 1.00
N ILE A 13 -3.48 -7.03 1.95
CA ILE A 13 -2.17 -7.63 2.10
C ILE A 13 -2.27 -8.61 3.26
N ASP A 14 -2.19 -9.90 2.94
CA ASP A 14 -2.25 -10.97 3.93
C ASP A 14 -0.84 -11.36 4.39
N GLY A 15 -0.65 -11.51 5.70
CA GLY A 15 0.60 -11.95 6.32
C GLY A 15 0.68 -13.46 6.57
N PRO A 16 1.87 -14.01 6.87
CA PRO A 16 3.16 -13.32 6.94
C PRO A 16 3.79 -13.12 5.54
N ILE A 17 4.45 -11.98 5.34
CA ILE A 17 5.10 -11.63 4.07
C ILE A 17 6.59 -11.95 4.18
N ALA A 18 7.11 -12.85 3.34
CA ALA A 18 8.54 -13.07 3.30
C ALA A 18 9.20 -12.02 2.41
N ARG A 19 10.45 -11.65 2.73
CA ARG A 19 11.23 -10.70 1.93
C ARG A 19 11.41 -11.14 0.47
N THR A 20 11.36 -12.45 0.21
CA THR A 20 11.42 -13.05 -1.12
C THR A 20 10.18 -12.79 -1.96
N ASP A 21 9.04 -12.46 -1.34
CA ASP A 21 7.76 -12.25 -2.04
C ASP A 21 7.61 -10.82 -2.58
N LEU A 22 8.42 -9.89 -2.08
CA LEU A 22 8.31 -8.45 -2.37
C LEU A 22 8.36 -8.09 -3.86
N PRO A 23 9.25 -8.68 -4.70
CA PRO A 23 9.29 -8.38 -6.12
C PRO A 23 7.99 -8.79 -6.81
N ARG A 24 7.52 -10.01 -6.55
CA ARG A 24 6.28 -10.56 -7.11
C ARG A 24 5.07 -9.72 -6.69
N LEU A 25 4.97 -9.36 -5.41
CA LEU A 25 3.88 -8.51 -4.90
C LEU A 25 3.86 -7.14 -5.59
N SER A 26 5.02 -6.53 -5.79
CA SER A 26 5.14 -5.24 -6.47
C SER A 26 4.66 -5.32 -7.93
N GLU A 27 4.99 -6.40 -8.64
CA GLU A 27 4.52 -6.67 -10.00
C GLU A 27 3.02 -6.90 -10.05
N GLN A 28 2.47 -7.71 -9.12
CA GLN A 28 1.04 -8.01 -9.04
C GLN A 28 0.22 -6.75 -8.78
N VAL A 29 0.65 -5.88 -7.87
CA VAL A 29 0.01 -4.58 -7.62
C VAL A 29 0.12 -3.69 -8.86
N GLY A 30 1.29 -3.62 -9.49
CA GLY A 30 1.48 -2.84 -10.71
C GLY A 30 0.50 -3.22 -11.83
N ALA A 31 0.38 -4.52 -12.09
CA ALA A 31 -0.54 -5.07 -13.08
C ALA A 31 -2.01 -4.82 -12.69
N LEU A 32 -2.36 -4.92 -11.39
CA LEU A 32 -3.71 -4.61 -10.91
C LEU A 32 -4.08 -3.13 -11.15
N LEU A 33 -3.18 -2.20 -10.83
CA LEU A 33 -3.41 -0.77 -11.00
C LEU A 33 -3.53 -0.39 -12.49
N GLU A 34 -2.68 -0.96 -13.35
CA GLU A 34 -2.75 -0.76 -14.80
C GLU A 34 -4.08 -1.26 -15.38
N ARG A 35 -4.50 -2.47 -14.99
CA ARG A 35 -5.76 -3.07 -15.48
C ARG A 35 -7.00 -2.32 -15.02
N THR A 36 -6.97 -1.75 -13.82
CA THR A 36 -8.13 -1.06 -13.22
C THR A 36 -8.20 0.41 -13.60
N GLY A 37 -7.06 1.04 -13.95
CA GLY A 37 -6.99 2.49 -14.13
C GLY A 37 -7.40 3.25 -12.87
N ALA A 38 -7.10 2.67 -11.70
CA ALA A 38 -7.49 3.22 -10.40
C ALA A 38 -6.67 4.46 -10.08
N GLU A 39 -7.37 5.52 -9.66
CA GLU A 39 -6.77 6.75 -9.17
C GLU A 39 -6.43 6.65 -7.68
N VAL A 40 -7.14 5.77 -6.96
CA VAL A 40 -6.93 5.52 -5.52
C VAL A 40 -6.84 4.02 -5.27
N ALA A 41 -5.85 3.61 -4.49
CA ALA A 41 -5.66 2.25 -4.02
C ALA A 41 -5.74 2.21 -2.49
N LEU A 42 -6.77 1.56 -1.96
CA LEU A 42 -6.89 1.30 -0.52
C LEU A 42 -6.27 -0.06 -0.21
N CYS A 43 -5.25 -0.05 0.63
CA CYS A 43 -4.47 -1.22 1.00
C CYS A 43 -4.88 -1.64 2.41
N ASP A 44 -5.68 -2.71 2.51
CA ASP A 44 -6.04 -3.27 3.81
C ASP A 44 -4.82 -3.99 4.41
N VAL A 45 -4.38 -3.48 5.56
CA VAL A 45 -3.20 -3.93 6.31
C VAL A 45 -3.58 -4.42 7.71
N SER A 46 -4.86 -4.70 7.95
CA SER A 46 -5.35 -5.12 9.27
C SER A 46 -4.79 -6.44 9.78
N THR A 47 -4.19 -7.25 8.89
CA THR A 47 -3.69 -8.59 9.19
C THR A 47 -2.17 -8.73 9.07
N ILE A 48 -1.43 -7.65 8.83
CA ILE A 48 0.03 -7.73 8.68
C ILE A 48 0.74 -7.51 10.03
N ASP A 49 1.83 -8.24 10.23
CA ASP A 49 2.70 -8.02 11.38
C ASP A 49 3.48 -6.69 11.21
N PRO A 50 3.58 -5.86 12.26
CA PRO A 50 4.31 -4.58 12.20
C PRO A 50 5.82 -4.82 12.29
N ASP A 51 6.43 -5.27 11.19
CA ASP A 51 7.86 -5.52 11.08
C ASP A 51 8.54 -4.76 9.92
N ALA A 52 9.86 -4.90 9.77
CA ALA A 52 10.60 -4.24 8.69
C ALA A 52 10.21 -4.75 7.28
N VAL A 53 9.72 -5.98 7.16
CA VAL A 53 9.33 -6.56 5.87
C VAL A 53 7.98 -6.00 5.43
N SER A 54 7.03 -5.86 6.34
CA SER A 54 5.75 -5.19 6.14
C SER A 54 5.97 -3.75 5.68
N VAL A 55 6.87 -3.01 6.34
CA VAL A 55 7.24 -1.65 5.98
C VAL A 55 7.83 -1.57 4.56
N ASP A 56 8.79 -2.42 4.20
CA ASP A 56 9.36 -2.46 2.85
C ASP A 56 8.27 -2.79 1.80
N THR A 57 7.36 -3.70 2.14
CA THR A 57 6.19 -4.01 1.30
C THR A 57 5.34 -2.77 1.03
N LEU A 58 4.97 -2.03 2.08
CA LEU A 58 4.15 -0.82 1.96
C LEU A 58 4.87 0.28 1.18
N ALA A 59 6.16 0.47 1.43
CA ALA A 59 6.98 1.44 0.70
C ALA A 59 7.06 1.13 -0.80
N ARG A 60 7.28 -0.14 -1.16
CA ARG A 60 7.30 -0.59 -2.56
C ARG A 60 5.95 -0.42 -3.24
N LEU A 61 4.87 -0.77 -2.55
CA LEU A 61 3.51 -0.58 -3.05
C LEU A 61 3.25 0.89 -3.35
N GLN A 62 3.57 1.79 -2.41
CA GLN A 62 3.38 3.22 -2.62
C GLN A 62 4.21 3.74 -3.79
N LEU A 63 5.44 3.26 -3.96
CA LEU A 63 6.27 3.62 -5.10
C LEU A 63 5.65 3.14 -6.43
N VAL A 64 5.15 1.91 -6.47
CA VAL A 64 4.47 1.31 -7.63
C VAL A 64 3.22 2.10 -8.02
N ALA A 65 2.41 2.51 -7.04
CA ALA A 65 1.22 3.32 -7.24
C ALA A 65 1.56 4.73 -7.73
N ARG A 66 2.52 5.41 -7.08
CA ARG A 66 2.95 6.77 -7.45
C ARG A 66 3.50 6.83 -8.87
N ARG A 67 4.29 5.84 -9.30
CA ARG A 67 4.81 5.74 -10.68
C ARG A 67 3.70 5.61 -11.73
N ARG A 68 2.50 5.20 -11.34
CA ARG A 68 1.32 5.04 -12.20
C ARG A 68 0.28 6.16 -12.02
N GLY A 69 0.62 7.21 -11.26
CA GLY A 69 -0.31 8.30 -10.97
C GLY A 69 -1.44 7.92 -10.01
N CYS A 70 -1.34 6.78 -9.31
CA CYS A 70 -2.32 6.30 -8.35
C CYS A 70 -1.94 6.72 -6.92
N GLN A 71 -2.91 7.16 -6.14
CA GLN A 71 -2.75 7.46 -4.71
C GLN A 71 -2.97 6.18 -3.88
N ALA A 72 -1.92 5.67 -3.24
CA ALA A 72 -2.03 4.57 -2.30
C ALA A 72 -2.30 5.09 -0.88
N ARG A 73 -3.23 4.43 -0.17
CA ARG A 73 -3.64 4.73 1.21
C ARG A 73 -3.74 3.44 2.01
N LEU A 74 -3.37 3.50 3.29
CA LEU A 74 -3.46 2.37 4.20
C LEU A 74 -4.84 2.32 4.86
N LEU A 75 -5.43 1.13 4.94
CA LEU A 75 -6.70 0.88 5.60
C LEU A 75 -6.48 -0.14 6.73
N GLY A 76 -6.94 0.19 7.93
CA GLY A 76 -6.84 -0.73 9.07
C GLY A 76 -5.43 -0.90 9.61
N ALA A 77 -4.55 0.09 9.48
CA ALA A 77 -3.22 0.06 10.10
C ALA A 77 -3.36 -0.07 11.62
N SER A 78 -2.67 -1.06 12.20
CA SER A 78 -2.61 -1.22 13.66
C SER A 78 -1.81 -0.08 14.29
N THR A 79 -2.06 0.21 15.57
CA THR A 79 -1.33 1.24 16.31
C THR A 79 0.18 0.99 16.27
N GLU A 80 0.60 -0.26 16.42
CA GLU A 80 1.99 -0.69 16.39
C GLU A 80 2.64 -0.43 15.02
N LEU A 81 1.91 -0.64 13.93
CA LEU A 81 2.39 -0.32 12.59
C LEU A 81 2.55 1.19 12.43
N VAL A 82 1.56 1.98 12.87
CA VAL A 82 1.62 3.45 12.79
C VAL A 82 2.76 4.02 13.64
N GLU A 83 3.03 3.44 14.80
CA GLU A 83 4.19 3.77 15.65
C GLU A 83 5.50 3.40 14.99
N LEU A 84 5.62 2.20 14.41
CA LEU A 84 6.80 1.78 13.67
C LEU A 84 7.08 2.72 12.49
N LEU A 85 6.05 3.07 11.71
CA LEU A 85 6.14 4.03 10.62
C LEU A 85 6.61 5.41 11.09
N GLY A 86 6.17 5.85 12.27
CA GLY A 86 6.67 7.07 12.91
C GLY A 86 8.13 6.95 13.32
N PHE A 87 8.50 5.86 13.96
CA PHE A 87 9.85 5.58 14.45
C PHE A 87 10.90 5.60 13.34
N ILE A 88 10.58 5.06 12.17
CA ILE A 88 11.47 5.03 11.00
C ILE A 88 11.36 6.25 10.09
N GLY A 89 10.52 7.24 10.45
CA GLY A 89 10.35 8.48 9.69
C GLY A 89 9.53 8.33 8.39
N LEU A 90 8.70 7.30 8.26
CA LEU A 90 7.87 7.05 7.08
C LEU A 90 6.40 7.46 7.22
N ARG A 91 5.96 7.96 8.38
CA ARG A 91 4.55 8.34 8.61
C ARG A 91 3.97 9.30 7.56
N ASP A 92 4.72 10.31 7.13
CA ASP A 92 4.23 11.29 6.14
C ASP A 92 4.32 10.80 4.69
N VAL A 93 5.14 9.78 4.47
CA VAL A 93 5.31 9.11 3.17
C VAL A 93 4.20 8.10 2.98
N LEU A 94 3.97 7.27 4.00
CA LEU A 94 3.01 6.18 4.04
C LEU A 94 1.69 6.64 4.66
N ARG A 95 0.92 7.39 3.87
CA ARG A 95 -0.35 7.99 4.33
C ARG A 95 -1.45 6.95 4.56
N GLU A 96 -2.17 7.11 5.66
CA GLU A 96 -3.45 6.46 6.01
C GLU A 96 -4.64 7.10 5.25
#